data_AF-A0A0T1SDW2-F1
#
_entry.id   AF-A0A0T1SDW2-F1
#
_cell.length_a   1.000
_cell.length_b   1.000
_cell.length_c   1.000
_cell.angle_alpha   90.00
_cell.angle_beta   90.00
_cell.angle_gamma   90.00
#
_symmetry.space_group_name_H-M   'P 1'
#
loop_
_entity.id
_entity.type
_entity.pdbx_description
1 polymer ?
#
loop_
_entity_poly.entity_id
_entity_poly.type
_entity_poly.pdbx_seq_one_letter_code
_entity_poly.pdbx_strand_id
1 'polypeptide(L)' 'MTENIPPNEHERLRTLEVQVQVLAQAVRALAEGLKEIPSEDADREKEAARGARLAHELLLPQGL' A
#
# COMPACT_ATOMS: atom_id res chain seq x y z
N MET A 1 -14.15 13.44 29.10
CA MET A 1 -12.87 14.15 28.94
C MET A 1 -12.58 14.14 27.45
N THR A 2 -12.97 15.20 26.75
CA THR A 2 -12.64 15.38 25.33
C THR A 2 -11.19 15.82 25.26
N GLU A 3 -10.30 14.94 24.80
CA GLU A 3 -8.93 15.31 24.50
C GLU A 3 -8.94 16.49 23.52
N ASN A 4 -8.44 17.63 24.00
CA ASN A 4 -8.26 18.83 23.20
C ASN A 4 -6.99 18.63 22.37
N ILE A 5 -7.10 17.75 21.37
CA ILE A 5 -6.01 17.47 20.45
C ILE A 5 -5.85 18.74 19.59
N PRO A 6 -4.69 19.44 19.65
CA PRO A 6 -4.45 20.62 18.84
C PRO A 6 -4.76 20.32 17.37
N PRO A 7 -5.33 21.25 16.60
CA PRO A 7 -5.83 20.98 15.24
C PRO A 7 -4.79 20.32 14.31
N ASN A 8 -3.50 20.60 14.56
CA ASN A 8 -2.36 19.98 13.89
C ASN A 8 -2.22 18.46 14.19
N GLU A 9 -2.46 18.01 15.41
CA GLU A 9 -2.39 16.57 15.74
C GLU A 9 -3.53 15.78 15.10
N HIS A 10 -4.74 16.35 14.98
CA HIS A 10 -5.83 15.70 14.25
C HIS A 10 -5.54 15.58 12.75
N GLU A 11 -4.95 16.60 12.14
CA GLU A 11 -4.51 16.55 10.74
C GLU A 11 -3.41 15.52 10.54
N ARG A 12 -2.40 15.49 11.42
CA ARG A 12 -1.33 14.48 11.41
C ARG A 12 -1.88 13.07 11.59
N LEU A 13 -2.83 12.88 12.49
CA LEU A 13 -3.49 11.59 12.71
C LEU A 13 -4.23 11.13 11.45
N ARG A 14 -5.00 12.02 10.80
CA ARG A 14 -5.68 11.69 9.54
C ARG A 14 -4.70 11.38 8.42
N THR A 15 -3.59 12.11 8.30
CA THR A 15 -2.55 11.80 7.32
C THR A 15 -1.96 10.41 7.58
N LEU A 16 -1.65 10.07 8.83
CA LEU A 16 -1.15 8.76 9.22
C LEU A 16 -2.16 7.64 8.92
N GLU A 17 -3.45 7.85 9.22
CA GLU A 17 -4.51 6.89 8.91
C GLU A 17 -4.62 6.60 7.41
N VAL A 18 -4.56 7.65 6.58
CA VAL A 18 -4.56 7.52 5.12
C VAL A 18 -3.31 6.78 4.64
N GLN A 19 -2.13 7.11 5.18
CA GLN A 19 -0.88 6.44 4.83
C GLN A 19 -0.92 4.95 5.18
N VAL A 20 -1.44 4.58 6.36
CA VAL A 20 -1.58 3.20 6.79
C VAL A 20 -2.57 2.44 5.90
N GLN A 21 -3.69 3.05 5.51
CA GLN A 21 -4.65 2.43 4.60
C GLN A 21 -4.02 2.14 3.23
N VAL A 22 -3.30 3.11 2.67
CA VAL A 22 -2.60 2.93 1.39
C VAL A 22 -1.51 1.87 1.49
N LEU A 23 -0.75 1.85 2.59
CA LEU A 23 0.26 0.83 2.83
C LEU A 23 -0.37 -0.58 2.90
N ALA A 24 -1.51 -0.73 3.58
CA ALA A 24 -2.22 -1.99 3.67
C ALA A 24 -2.73 -2.45 2.29
N GLN A 25 -3.18 -1.53 1.44
CA GLN A 25 -3.57 -1.83 0.06
C GLN A 25 -2.38 -2.26 -0.80
N ALA A 26 -1.24 -1.58 -0.69
CA ALA A 26 -0.02 -1.93 -1.42
C ALA A 26 0.50 -3.32 -1.02
N VAL A 27 0.51 -3.63 0.28
CA VAL A 27 0.89 -4.97 0.78
C VAL A 27 -0.07 -6.04 0.28
N ARG A 28 -1.38 -5.75 0.21
CA ARG A 28 -2.37 -6.69 -0.32
C ARG A 28 -2.15 -6.96 -1.81
N ALA A 29 -1.93 -5.92 -2.61
CA ALA A 29 -1.63 -6.08 -4.03
C ALA A 29 -0.35 -6.90 -4.27
N LEU A 30 0.68 -6.68 -3.43
CA LEU A 30 1.90 -7.49 -3.46
C LEU A 30 1.62 -8.95 -3.10
N ALA A 31 0.84 -9.19 -2.05
CA ALA A 31 0.48 -10.54 -1.63
C ALA A 31 -0.38 -11.27 -2.67
N GLU A 32 -1.24 -10.55 -3.39
CA GLU A 32 -2.05 -11.09 -4.50
C GLU A 32 -1.17 -11.48 -5.70
N GLY A 33 -0.23 -10.62 -6.11
CA GLY A 33 0.74 -10.94 -7.16
C GLY A 33 1.74 -12.04 -6.81
N LEU A 34 1.80 -12.44 -5.54
CA LEU A 34 2.60 -13.57 -5.05
C LEU A 34 1.76 -14.83 -4.75
N LYS A 35 0.42 -14.72 -4.81
CA LYS A 35 -0.51 -15.79 -4.44
C LYS A 35 -0.82 -16.74 -5.58
N GLU A 36 -0.69 -16.32 -6.83
CA GLU A 36 -0.80 -17.28 -7.92
C GLU A 36 0.36 -18.26 -7.85
N ILE A 37 0.03 -19.55 -7.98
CA ILE A 37 0.97 -20.60 -8.32
C ILE A 37 0.74 -20.82 -9.81
N PRO A 38 1.44 -20.10 -10.71
CA PRO A 38 1.35 -20.38 -12.12
C PRO A 38 2.07 -21.70 -12.36
N SER A 39 1.47 -22.61 -13.10
CA SER A 39 2.09 -23.86 -13.53
C SER A 39 3.25 -23.66 -14.51
N GLU A 40 3.56 -22.42 -14.87
CA GLU A 40 4.62 -22.04 -15.81
C GLU A 40 5.41 -20.84 -15.26
N ASP A 41 6.72 -21.03 -15.03
CA ASP A 41 7.63 -20.04 -14.42
C ASP A 41 7.63 -18.66 -15.11
N ALA A 42 7.29 -18.60 -16.40
CA ALA A 42 7.29 -17.36 -17.20
C ALA A 42 6.16 -16.38 -16.85
N ASP A 43 5.05 -16.87 -16.28
CA ASP A 43 3.94 -15.99 -15.88
C ASP A 43 4.12 -15.47 -14.45
N ARG A 44 4.89 -16.18 -13.62
CA ARG A 44 5.25 -15.75 -12.26
C ARG A 44 6.05 -14.44 -12.23
N GLU A 45 7.02 -14.27 -13.12
CA GLU A 45 7.79 -13.03 -13.23
C GLU A 45 6.93 -11.85 -13.69
N LYS A 46 6.00 -12.07 -14.61
CA LYS A 46 5.09 -11.02 -15.09
C LYS A 46 4.16 -10.55 -13.97
N GLU A 47 3.70 -11.46 -13.13
CA GLU A 47 2.80 -11.13 -12.01
C GLU A 47 3.50 -10.42 -10.87
N ALA A 48 4.69 -10.89 -10.49
CA ALA A 48 5.54 -10.17 -9.55
C ALA A 48 5.84 -8.75 -10.06
N ALA A 49 6.15 -8.60 -11.36
CA ALA A 49 6.38 -7.29 -11.97
C ALA A 49 5.12 -6.40 -12.03
N ARG A 50 3.93 -6.99 -12.23
CA ARG A 50 2.65 -6.26 -12.16
C ARG A 50 2.37 -5.77 -10.74
N GLY A 51 2.52 -6.64 -9.74
CA GLY A 51 2.33 -6.28 -8.33
C GLY A 51 3.31 -5.21 -7.86
N ALA A 52 4.58 -5.31 -8.25
CA ALA A 52 5.61 -4.31 -7.93
C ALA A 52 5.30 -2.94 -8.55
N ARG A 53 4.81 -2.91 -9.80
CA ARG A 53 4.38 -1.66 -10.46
C ARG A 53 3.20 -1.02 -9.75
N LEU A 54 2.17 -1.79 -9.43
CA LEU A 54 1.00 -1.29 -8.68
C LEU A 54 1.39 -0.74 -7.31
N ALA A 55 2.27 -1.44 -6.58
CA ALA A 55 2.78 -0.95 -5.30
C ALA A 55 3.54 0.37 -5.46
N HIS A 56 4.39 0.48 -6.49
CA HIS A 56 5.12 1.71 -6.77
C HIS A 56 4.20 2.87 -7.13
N GLU A 57 3.20 2.65 -7.98
CA GLU A 57 2.20 3.65 -8.37
C GLU A 57 1.34 4.13 -7.20
N LEU A 58 1.08 3.28 -6.21
CA LEU A 58 0.35 3.65 -4.99
C LEU A 58 1.21 4.45 -4.00
N LEU A 59 2.53 4.22 -3.98
CA LEU A 59 3.47 4.89 -3.08
C LEU A 59 3.97 6.24 -3.63
N LEU A 60 4.11 6.36 -4.96
CA LEU A 60 4.59 7.57 -5.63
C LEU A 60 3.85 8.88 -5.22
N PRO A 61 2.51 8.92 -5.13
CA PRO A 61 1.77 10.12 -4.75
C PRO A 61 1.94 10.49 -3.26
N GLN A 62 2.40 9.54 -2.44
CA GLN A 62 2.61 9.73 -1.00
C GLN A 62 4.01 10.28 -0.67
N GLY A 63 4.91 10.36 -1.66
CA GLY A 63 6.30 10.79 -1.47
C GLY A 63 7.15 9.79 -0.67
N LEU A 64 6.76 8.52 -0.68
CA LEU A 64 7.45 7.39 -0.05
C LEU A 64 8.34 6.65 -1.04
#